data_AF-A0AAI8D6Q7-F1
#
_entry.id   AF-A0AAI8D6Q7-F1
#
_cell.length_a   1.000
_cell.length_b   1.000
_cell.length_c   1.000
_cell.angle_alpha   90.00
_cell.angle_beta   90.00
_cell.angle_gamma   90.00
#
_symmetry.space_group_name_H-M   'P 1'
#
loop_
_entity.id
_entity.type
_entity.pdbx_description
1 polymer ?
#
loop_
_entity_poly.entity_id
_entity_poly.type
_entity_poly.pdbx_seq_one_letter_code
_entity_poly.pdbx_strand_id
1 'polypeptide(L)'
;MDSDLKTLEARLNAHREILVSLLSEILISPEGAPELLRNLEQEVLLRDGAEDPGAEPSAGIGRGHEKGEVIREILDTAKGRAAALRRTVTDLNEPNGFTEAIKERK
;
A
#
# COMPACT_ATOMS: atom_id res chain seq x y z
N MET A 1 -4.64 -12.48 25.08
CA MET A 1 -5.60 -11.37 25.28
C MET A 1 -4.89 -10.02 25.36
N ASP A 2 -4.15 -9.70 26.44
CA ASP A 2 -3.46 -8.38 26.54
C ASP A 2 -2.37 -8.16 25.47
N SER A 3 -1.69 -9.23 25.04
CA SER A 3 -0.71 -9.15 23.94
C SER A 3 -1.38 -8.86 22.59
N ASP A 4 -2.50 -9.53 22.31
CA ASP A 4 -3.22 -9.40 21.04
C ASP A 4 -3.81 -8.00 20.88
N LEU A 5 -4.30 -7.42 21.98
CA LEU A 5 -4.82 -6.05 22.00
C LEU A 5 -3.72 -5.03 21.72
N LYS A 6 -2.54 -5.19 22.34
CA LYS A 6 -1.38 -4.32 22.09
C LYS A 6 -0.89 -4.40 20.65
N THR A 7 -0.86 -5.59 20.06
CA THR A 7 -0.51 -5.78 18.65
C THR A 7 -1.55 -5.13 17.73
N LEU A 8 -2.85 -5.25 18.04
CA LEU A 8 -3.90 -4.61 17.27
C LEU A 8 -3.82 -3.07 17.34
N GLU A 9 -3.58 -2.50 18.52
CA GLU A 9 -3.40 -1.07 18.72
C GLU A 9 -2.19 -0.54 17.96
N ALA A 10 -1.06 -1.26 18.00
CA ALA A 10 0.13 -0.91 17.25
C ALA A 10 -0.14 -0.92 15.73
N ARG A 11 -0.83 -1.95 15.23
CA ARG A 11 -1.24 -2.05 13.82
C ARG A 11 -2.16 -0.90 13.40
N LEU A 12 -3.16 -0.55 14.22
CA LEU A 12 -4.07 0.57 13.95
C LEU A 12 -3.35 1.91 13.94
N ASN A 13 -2.41 2.12 14.86
CA ASN A 13 -1.59 3.34 14.87
C ASN A 13 -0.73 3.45 13.61
N ALA A 14 -0.11 2.35 13.16
CA ALA A 14 0.63 2.34 11.90
C ALA A 14 -0.24 2.74 10.71
N HIS A 15 -1.47 2.21 10.60
CA HIS A 15 -2.42 2.60 9.56
C HIS A 15 -2.77 4.09 9.63
N ARG A 16 -3.00 4.62 10.83
CA ARG A 16 -3.33 6.03 11.03
C ARG A 16 -2.19 6.94 10.59
N GLU A 17 -0.95 6.61 10.96
CA GLU A 17 0.23 7.37 10.55
C GLU A 17 0.35 7.41 9.02
N ILE A 18 0.24 6.25 8.35
CA ILE A 18 0.32 6.16 6.89
C ILE A 18 -0.79 6.98 6.22
N LEU A 19 -2.02 6.89 6.72
CA LEU A 19 -3.14 7.67 6.20
C LEU A 19 -2.91 9.18 6.34
N VAL A 20 -2.39 9.61 7.49
CA VAL A 20 -2.05 11.02 7.73
C VAL A 20 -0.96 11.47 6.76
N SER A 21 0.09 10.67 6.53
CA SER A 21 1.12 10.97 5.53
C SER A 21 0.55 11.10 4.11
N LEU A 22 -0.33 10.18 3.71
CA LEU A 22 -1.02 10.21 2.42
C LEU A 22 -1.85 11.49 2.23
N LEU A 23 -2.70 11.81 3.22
CA LEU A 23 -3.55 12.99 3.15
C LEU A 23 -2.73 14.29 3.20
N SER A 24 -1.64 14.31 3.97
CA SER A 24 -0.76 15.48 4.07
C SER A 24 -0.09 15.77 2.73
N GLU A 25 0.43 14.74 2.06
CA GLU A 25 1.04 14.91 0.74
C GLU A 25 0.02 15.38 -0.29
N ILE A 26 -1.17 14.77 -0.34
CA ILE A 26 -2.24 15.15 -1.28
C ILE A 26 -2.64 16.62 -1.08
N LEU A 27 -2.68 17.11 0.16
CA LEU A 27 -3.01 18.50 0.48
C LEU A 27 -1.88 19.48 0.12
N ILE A 28 -0.62 19.05 0.16
CA ILE A 28 0.55 19.89 -0.18
C ILE A 28 0.74 19.94 -1.70
N SER A 29 0.70 18.78 -2.35
CA SER A 29 0.93 18.62 -3.78
C SER A 29 0.09 17.46 -4.32
N PRO A 30 -1.01 17.75 -5.04
CA PRO A 30 -1.83 16.71 -5.67
C PRO A 30 -1.05 15.84 -6.67
N GLU A 31 0.08 16.33 -7.18
CA GLU A 31 0.98 15.60 -8.09
C GLU A 31 2.12 14.86 -7.35
N GLY A 32 2.24 15.01 -6.03
CA GLY A 32 3.26 14.39 -5.19
C GLY A 32 3.07 12.89 -4.93
N ALA A 33 1.94 12.31 -5.34
CA ALA A 33 1.61 10.90 -5.10
C ALA A 33 2.71 9.90 -5.52
N PRO A 34 3.43 10.06 -6.66
CA PRO A 34 4.52 9.15 -7.02
C PRO A 34 5.72 9.23 -6.07
N GLU A 35 6.04 10.41 -5.53
CA GLU A 35 7.16 10.60 -4.60
C GLU A 35 6.85 9.95 -3.24
N LEU A 36 5.63 10.14 -2.76
CA LEU A 36 5.18 9.48 -1.53
C LEU A 36 5.22 7.95 -1.65
N LEU A 37 4.76 7.39 -2.77
CA LEU A 37 4.84 5.94 -2.99
C LEU A 37 6.28 5.45 -2.96
N ARG A 38 7.23 6.17 -3.58
CA ARG A 38 8.66 5.85 -3.50
C ARG A 38 9.17 5.88 -2.06
N ASN A 39 8.80 6.89 -1.28
CA ASN A 39 9.24 7.02 0.11
C ASN A 39 8.72 5.87 0.99
N LEU A 40 7.46 5.48 0.81
CA LEU A 40 6.88 4.33 1.53
C LEU A 40 7.57 3.01 1.15
N GLU A 41 7.89 2.81 -0.14
CA GLU A 41 8.64 1.64 -0.60
C GLU A 41 10.07 1.60 -0.02
N GLN A 42 10.75 2.75 0.04
CA GLN A 42 12.08 2.86 0.64
C GLN A 42 12.08 2.60 2.15
N GLU A 43 11.06 3.05 2.88
CA GLU A 43 10.92 2.78 4.32
C GLU A 43 10.82 1.28 4.61
N VAL A 44 10.12 0.53 3.75
CA VAL A 44 10.02 -0.94 3.85
C VAL A 44 11.37 -1.60 3.53
N LEU A 45 12.04 -1.20 2.45
CA LEU A 45 13.30 -1.81 2.02
C LEU A 45 14.45 -1.57 3.02
N LEU A 46 14.53 -0.37 3.60
CA LEU A 46 15.56 -0.04 4.59
C LEU A 46 15.44 -0.88 5.86
N ARG A 47 14.22 -1.25 6.25
CA ARG A 47 13.96 -2.10 7.42
C ARG A 47 14.37 -3.56 7.20
N ASP A 48 14.03 -4.11 6.03
CA ASP A 48 14.37 -5.48 5.63
C ASP A 48 15.90 -5.71 5.65
N GLY A 49 16.67 -4.71 5.20
CA GLY A 49 18.13 -4.74 5.19
C GLY A 49 18.80 -4.48 6.55
N ALA A 50 18.05 -4.10 7.59
CA ALA A 50 18.57 -3.78 8.91
C ALA A 50 18.40 -4.92 9.94
N GLU A 51 17.80 -6.05 9.54
CA GLU A 51 17.65 -7.23 10.40
C GLU A 51 18.95 -8.04 10.44
N ASP A 52 19.79 -7.77 11.45
CA ASP A 52 20.97 -8.57 11.77
C ASP A 52 20.55 -9.96 12.28
N PRO A 53 20.95 -11.08 11.63
CA PRO A 53 20.53 -12.43 12.01
C PRO A 53 21.17 -12.83 13.35
N GLY A 54 20.55 -12.43 14.45
CA GLY A 54 21.01 -12.74 15.81
C GLY A 54 20.64 -11.71 16.89
N ALA A 55 20.08 -10.55 16.54
CA ALA A 55 19.68 -9.54 17.52
C ALA A 55 18.36 -9.94 18.20
N GLU A 56 18.35 -10.03 19.55
CA GLU A 56 17.10 -10.18 20.29
C GLU A 56 16.17 -8.97 20.04
N PRO A 57 14.85 -9.18 19.86
CA PRO A 57 13.91 -8.09 19.64
C PRO A 57 13.84 -7.15 20.87
N SER A 58 14.55 -6.04 20.82
CA SER A 58 14.34 -4.91 21.72
C SER A 58 12.93 -4.34 21.48
N ALA A 59 12.21 -3.98 22.55
CA ALA A 59 10.84 -3.44 22.49
C ALA A 59 10.70 -2.15 21.64
N GLY A 60 11.81 -1.49 21.30
CA GLY A 60 11.85 -0.38 20.34
C GLY A 60 11.87 -0.81 18.86
N ILE A 61 12.43 -1.99 18.57
CA ILE A 61 12.56 -2.55 17.21
C ILE A 61 11.24 -3.23 16.79
N GLY A 62 10.54 -3.89 17.72
CA GLY A 62 9.25 -4.55 17.45
C GLY A 62 8.17 -3.62 16.88
N ARG A 63 8.03 -2.41 17.43
CA ARG A 63 7.09 -1.39 16.92
C ARG A 63 7.41 -0.95 15.50
N GLY A 64 8.70 -0.95 15.16
CA GLY A 64 9.13 -0.61 13.82
C GLY A 64 8.84 -1.73 12.82
N HIS A 65 9.09 -2.98 13.20
CA HIS A 65 8.80 -4.15 12.38
C HIS A 65 7.32 -4.23 12.01
N GLU A 66 6.43 -4.06 12.99
CA GLU A 66 4.98 -4.03 12.78
C GLU A 66 4.55 -2.94 11.79
N LYS A 67 5.18 -1.76 11.85
CA LYS A 67 4.91 -0.66 10.92
C LYS A 67 5.37 -0.99 9.49
N GLY A 68 6.56 -1.56 9.31
CA GLY A 68 7.09 -1.96 7.99
C GLY A 68 6.21 -2.99 7.30
N GLU A 69 5.78 -4.02 8.03
CA GLU A 69 4.88 -5.05 7.52
C GLU A 69 3.51 -4.49 7.11
N VAL A 70 2.96 -3.57 7.92
CA VAL A 70 1.72 -2.87 7.59
C VAL A 70 1.87 -2.02 6.32
N ILE A 71 2.98 -1.29 6.16
CA ILE A 71 3.23 -0.50 4.93
C ILE A 71 3.27 -1.44 3.71
N ARG A 72 3.99 -2.57 3.82
CA ARG A 72 4.09 -3.57 2.75
C ARG A 72 2.72 -4.12 2.34
N GLU A 73 1.92 -4.56 3.32
CA GLU A 73 0.58 -5.10 3.10
C GLU A 73 -0.36 -4.08 2.43
N ILE A 74 -0.32 -2.82 2.86
CA ILE A 74 -1.11 -1.74 2.27
C ILE A 74 -0.68 -1.48 0.83
N LEU A 75 0.63 -1.42 0.56
CA LEU A 75 1.16 -1.18 -0.78
C LEU A 75 0.79 -2.32 -1.74
N ASP A 76 0.94 -3.56 -1.32
CA ASP A 76 0.60 -4.73 -2.15
C ASP A 76 -0.90 -4.78 -2.45
N THR A 77 -1.73 -4.51 -1.44
CA THR A 77 -3.19 -4.40 -1.61
C THR A 77 -3.56 -3.30 -2.60
N ALA A 78 -2.93 -2.12 -2.47
CA ALA A 78 -3.17 -0.98 -3.35
C ALA A 78 -2.72 -1.28 -4.79
N LYS A 79 -1.54 -1.89 -4.98
CA LYS A 79 -1.01 -2.32 -6.28
C LYS A 79 -1.92 -3.34 -6.94
N GLY A 80 -2.37 -4.35 -6.20
CA GLY A 80 -3.32 -5.36 -6.66
C GLY A 80 -4.65 -4.76 -7.12
N ARG A 81 -5.22 -3.86 -6.32
CA ARG A 81 -6.45 -3.13 -6.68
C ARG A 81 -6.26 -2.26 -7.92
N ALA A 82 -5.17 -1.50 -8.01
CA ALA A 82 -4.87 -0.67 -9.17
C ALA A 82 -4.68 -1.50 -10.45
N ALA A 83 -4.01 -2.64 -10.36
CA ALA A 83 -3.87 -3.57 -11.48
C ALA A 83 -5.21 -4.18 -11.92
N ALA A 84 -6.08 -4.54 -10.98
CA ALA A 84 -7.43 -5.01 -11.28
C ALA A 84 -8.26 -3.94 -12.01
N LEU A 85 -8.27 -2.71 -11.51
CA LEU A 85 -8.99 -1.59 -12.13
C LEU A 85 -8.48 -1.28 -13.54
N ARG A 86 -7.16 -1.29 -13.75
CA ARG A 86 -6.58 -1.10 -15.10
C ARG A 86 -7.05 -2.16 -16.08
N ARG A 87 -7.08 -3.45 -15.68
CA ARG A 87 -7.58 -4.54 -16.53
C ARG A 87 -9.04 -4.31 -16.92
N THR A 88 -9.91 -3.97 -15.96
CA THR A 88 -11.32 -3.69 -16.26
C THR A 88 -11.49 -2.55 -17.27
N VAL A 89 -10.68 -1.49 -17.19
CA VAL A 89 -10.71 -0.39 -18.15
C VAL A 89 -10.20 -0.84 -19.53
N THR A 90 -9.17 -1.68 -19.59
CA THR A 90 -8.67 -2.24 -20.85
C THR A 90 -9.71 -3.14 -21.51
N ASP A 91 -10.32 -4.08 -20.77
CA ASP A 91 -11.33 -5.02 -21.29
C ASP A 91 -12.56 -4.30 -21.86
N LEU A 92 -12.92 -3.13 -21.30
CA LEU A 92 -14.02 -2.29 -21.78
C LEU A 92 -13.68 -1.51 -23.06
N ASN A 93 -12.40 -1.20 -23.28
CA ASN A 93 -11.93 -0.42 -24.43
C ASN A 93 -11.51 -1.30 -25.62
N GLU A 94 -11.39 -2.62 -25.44
CA GLU A 94 -11.07 -3.55 -26.51
C GLU A 94 -12.31 -3.86 -27.38
N PRO A 95 -12.17 -3.95 -28.71
CA PRO A 95 -13.23 -4.42 -29.59
C PRO A 95 -13.55 -5.88 -29.23
N ASN A 96 -14.77 -6.07 -28.76
CA ASN A 96 -15.33 -7.35 -28.35
C ASN A 96 -16.62 -7.60 -29.13
N GLY A 97 -17.14 -8.83 -29.10
CA GLY A 97 -18.32 -9.19 -29.89
C GLY A 97 -19.56 -8.34 -29.59
N PHE A 98 -19.60 -7.67 -28.43
CA PHE A 98 -20.67 -6.74 -28.06
C PHE A 98 -20.46 -5.34 -28.64
N THR A 99 -19.25 -4.77 -28.55
CA THR A 99 -18.93 -3.45 -29.13
C THR A 99 -18.97 -3.45 -30.65
N GLU A 100 -18.61 -4.56 -31.30
CA GLU A 100 -18.73 -4.70 -32.76
C GLU A 100 -20.20 -4.86 -33.21
N ALA A 101 -21.02 -5.64 -32.49
CA ALA A 101 -22.45 -5.77 -32.79
C ALA A 101 -23.24 -4.45 -32.67
N ILE A 102 -22.76 -3.51 -31.84
CA ILE A 102 -23.34 -2.16 -31.73
C ILE A 102 -22.93 -1.26 -32.90
N LYS A 103 -21.69 -1.38 -33.41
CA LYS A 103 -21.24 -0.64 -34.59
C LYS A 103 -21.97 -1.08 -35.86
N GLU A 104 -22.20 -2.38 -36.03
CA GLU A 104 -22.88 -2.93 -37.23
C GLU A 104 -24.36 -2.53 -37.35
N ARG A 105 -24.97 -1.97 -36.29
CA ARG A 105 -26.36 -1.50 -36.27
C ARG A 105 -26.54 0.01 -36.54
N LYS A 106 -25.46 0.77 -36.72
CA LYS A 106 -25.49 2.20 -37.07
C LYS A 106 -25.20 2.41 -38.54
#